data_AF-A0A968XLD7-F1
#
_entry.id   AF-A0A968XLD7-F1
#
_cell.length_a   1.000
_cell.length_b   1.000
_cell.length_c   1.000
_cell.angle_alpha   90.00
_cell.angle_beta   90.00
_cell.angle_gamma   90.00
#
_symmetry.space_group_name_H-M   'P 1'
#
loop_
_entity.id
_entity.type
_entity.pdbx_description
1 polymer ?
#
loop_
_entity_poly.entity_id
_entity_poly.type
_entity_poly.pdbx_seq_one_letter_code
_entity_poly.pdbx_strand_id
1 'polypeptide(L)'
;MENIGILESKIARQRLNLLKHFVESISSEISELSVRFQEKNNPRGDNEFDIGMDEQIRDFEKVLIETALIKSAGNQSLAAKLLKIKPSTLNQKIKRHKINVKRYSF
;
A
#
# COMPACT_ATOMS: atom_id res chain seq x y z
N MET A 1 24.23 -13.80 -44.69
CA MET A 1 23.22 -14.17 -43.67
C MET A 1 23.51 -13.57 -42.28
N GLU A 2 24.71 -13.03 -42.00
CA GLU A 2 25.08 -12.43 -40.69
C GLU A 2 24.38 -11.11 -40.31
N ASN A 3 23.76 -10.40 -41.27
CA ASN A 3 23.31 -9.01 -41.04
C ASN A 3 21.94 -8.89 -40.34
N ILE A 4 21.11 -9.95 -40.41
CA ILE A 4 19.74 -9.93 -39.86
C ILE A 4 19.74 -10.07 -38.33
N GLY A 5 20.56 -10.98 -37.78
CA GLY A 5 20.65 -11.19 -36.32
C GLY A 5 21.20 -9.99 -35.55
N ILE A 6 22.09 -9.21 -36.17
CA ILE A 6 22.63 -7.96 -35.58
C ILE A 6 21.52 -6.89 -35.51
N LEU A 7 20.68 -6.81 -36.55
CA LEU A 7 19.57 -5.85 -36.61
C LEU A 7 18.47 -6.19 -35.58
N GLU A 8 18.09 -7.47 -35.46
CA GLU A 8 17.11 -7.93 -34.47
C GLU A 8 17.59 -7.66 -33.03
N SER A 9 18.86 -7.93 -32.74
CA SER A 9 19.46 -7.64 -31.43
C SER A 9 19.52 -6.14 -31.12
N LYS A 10 19.67 -5.28 -32.14
CA LYS A 10 19.64 -3.83 -31.98
C LYS A 10 18.22 -3.32 -31.68
N ILE A 11 17.22 -3.84 -32.39
CA ILE A 11 15.80 -3.49 -32.17
C ILE A 11 15.35 -3.96 -30.78
N ALA A 12 15.73 -5.16 -30.35
CA ALA A 12 15.44 -5.67 -29.02
C ALA A 12 16.03 -4.77 -27.92
N ARG A 13 17.29 -4.31 -28.08
CA ARG A 13 17.93 -3.36 -27.17
C ARG A 13 17.24 -2.00 -27.12
N GLN A 14 16.80 -1.49 -28.27
CA GLN A 14 16.04 -0.23 -28.33
C GLN A 14 14.71 -0.36 -27.58
N ARG A 15 13.96 -1.45 -27.80
CA ARG A 15 12.71 -1.72 -27.08
C ARG A 15 12.93 -1.85 -25.57
N LEU A 16 14.01 -2.52 -25.16
CA LEU A 16 14.36 -2.65 -23.75
C LEU A 16 14.65 -1.29 -23.11
N ASN A 17 15.38 -0.41 -23.81
CA ASN A 17 15.65 0.95 -23.33
C ASN A 17 14.37 1.78 -23.24
N LEU A 18 13.48 1.69 -24.23
CA LEU A 18 12.19 2.39 -24.17
C LEU A 18 11.35 1.90 -22.98
N LEU A 19 11.30 0.59 -22.75
CA LEU A 19 10.59 0.03 -21.60
C LEU A 19 11.22 0.49 -20.29
N LYS A 20 12.55 0.53 -20.21
CA LYS A 20 13.26 1.03 -19.03
C LYS A 20 12.92 2.48 -18.74
N HIS A 21 12.96 3.36 -19.75
CA HIS A 21 12.58 4.76 -19.59
C HIS A 21 11.11 4.94 -19.24
N PHE A 22 10.23 4.09 -19.76
CA PHE A 22 8.82 4.12 -19.41
C PHE A 22 8.60 3.73 -17.95
N VAL A 23 9.28 2.69 -17.46
CA VAL A 23 9.25 2.31 -16.05
C VAL A 23 9.85 3.40 -15.16
N GLU A 24 10.96 4.03 -15.57
CA GLU A 24 11.54 5.18 -14.87
C GLU A 24 10.57 6.36 -14.80
N SER A 25 9.89 6.67 -15.91
CA SER A 25 8.87 7.73 -15.99
C SER A 25 7.69 7.44 -15.08
N ILE A 26 7.15 6.21 -15.12
CA ILE A 26 6.05 5.80 -14.25
C ILE A 26 6.49 5.82 -12.79
N SER A 27 7.70 5.35 -12.48
CA SER A 27 8.22 5.33 -11.11
C SER A 27 8.35 6.76 -10.57
N SER A 28 8.84 7.69 -11.39
CA SER A 28 8.90 9.12 -11.06
C SER A 28 7.50 9.68 -10.79
N GLU A 29 6.53 9.39 -11.65
CA GLU A 29 5.16 9.90 -11.51
C GLU A 29 4.46 9.32 -10.26
N ILE A 30 4.69 8.04 -9.93
CA ILE A 30 4.21 7.43 -8.68
C ILE A 30 4.83 8.13 -7.46
N SER A 31 6.13 8.40 -7.49
CA SER A 31 6.82 9.14 -6.42
C SER A 31 6.24 10.55 -6.26
N GLU A 32 6.06 11.29 -7.36
CA GLU A 32 5.46 12.63 -7.33
C GLU A 32 4.03 12.63 -6.79
N LEU A 33 3.20 11.67 -7.22
CA LEU A 33 1.84 11.54 -6.72
C LEU A 33 1.82 11.19 -5.23
N SER A 34 2.74 10.32 -4.78
CA SER A 34 2.86 9.96 -3.36
C SER A 34 3.19 11.18 -2.49
N VAL A 35 4.12 12.04 -2.95
CA VAL A 35 4.44 13.32 -2.28
C VAL A 35 3.21 14.23 -2.22
N ARG A 36 2.50 14.41 -3.33
CA ARG A 36 1.27 15.25 -3.36
C ARG A 36 0.16 14.73 -2.44
N PHE A 37 0.05 13.41 -2.28
CA PHE A 37 -0.89 12.80 -1.32
C PHE A 37 -0.48 13.05 0.13
N GLN A 38 0.81 13.14 0.43
CA GLN A 38 1.32 13.47 1.76
C GLN A 38 1.14 14.95 2.10
N GLU A 39 1.43 15.86 1.15
CA GLU A 39 1.27 17.32 1.34
C GLU A 39 -0.17 17.72 1.67
N LYS A 40 -1.17 17.06 1.07
CA LYS A 40 -2.59 17.34 1.35
C LYS A 40 -3.03 16.91 2.75
N ASN A 41 -2.26 16.04 3.41
CA ASN A 41 -2.60 15.48 4.72
C ASN A 41 -1.73 15.99 5.89
N ASN A 42 -0.74 16.86 5.64
CA ASN A 42 0.18 17.31 6.70
C ASN A 42 0.26 18.85 6.80
N PRO A 43 -0.50 19.50 7.70
CA PRO A 43 -0.24 20.88 8.04
C PRO A 43 0.94 20.91 9.02
N ARG A 44 2.15 21.12 8.47
CA ARG A 44 3.44 21.41 9.15
C ARG A 44 4.32 20.19 9.47
N GLY A 45 5.53 20.22 8.92
CA GLY A 45 6.65 19.42 9.42
C GLY A 45 7.55 18.92 8.30
N ASP A 46 8.55 19.73 7.95
CA ASP A 46 9.59 19.41 6.98
C ASP A 46 10.45 18.26 7.51
N ASN A 47 10.29 17.06 6.96
CA ASN A 47 11.31 16.01 6.89
C ASN A 47 10.80 14.94 5.91
N GLU A 48 11.42 14.90 4.73
CA GLU A 48 11.14 13.99 3.60
C GLU A 48 11.32 12.48 3.94
N PHE A 49 11.69 12.16 5.19
CA PHE A 49 11.89 10.81 5.72
C PHE A 49 11.14 10.53 7.03
N ASP A 50 10.36 11.47 7.55
CA ASP A 50 9.59 11.24 8.77
C ASP A 50 8.24 10.58 8.42
N ILE A 51 8.31 9.31 8.02
CA ILE A 51 7.18 8.40 8.16
C ILE A 51 6.93 8.23 9.66
N GLY A 52 6.21 9.19 10.24
CA GLY A 52 6.01 9.29 11.67
C GLY A 52 5.59 7.93 12.24
N MET A 53 6.24 7.53 13.35
CA MET A 53 6.02 6.22 13.99
C MET A 53 4.53 5.92 14.19
N ASP A 54 3.73 6.94 14.51
CA ASP A 54 2.29 6.84 14.68
C ASP A 54 1.55 6.43 13.40
N GLU A 55 1.97 6.91 12.24
CA GLU A 55 1.40 6.54 10.95
C GLU A 55 1.73 5.10 10.59
N GLN A 56 2.99 4.69 10.74
CA GLN A 56 3.40 3.30 10.49
C GLN A 56 2.69 2.31 11.42
N ILE A 57 2.57 2.65 12.71
CA ILE A 57 1.81 1.85 13.68
C ILE A 57 0.33 1.79 13.29
N ARG A 58 -0.24 2.91 12.84
CA ARG A 58 -1.66 2.99 12.44
C ARG A 58 -1.93 2.08 11.24
N ASP A 59 -1.05 2.09 10.24
CA ASP A 59 -1.22 1.28 9.03
C ASP A 59 -1.00 -0.21 9.32
N PHE A 60 0.01 -0.54 10.12
CA PHE A 60 0.23 -1.91 10.59
C PHE A 60 -0.97 -2.44 11.41
N GLU A 61 -1.50 -1.62 12.32
CA GLU A 61 -2.67 -1.96 13.11
C GLU A 61 -3.92 -2.20 12.23
N LYS A 62 -4.11 -1.39 11.18
CA LYS A 62 -5.19 -1.58 10.23
C LYS A 62 -5.09 -2.94 9.53
N VAL A 63 -3.90 -3.30 9.03
CA VAL A 63 -3.66 -4.60 8.38
C VAL A 63 -3.96 -5.77 9.33
N LEU A 64 -3.57 -5.68 10.59
CA LEU A 64 -3.87 -6.71 11.60
C LEU A 64 -5.37 -6.87 11.81
N ILE A 65 -6.11 -5.76 11.92
CA ILE A 65 -7.56 -5.78 12.13
C ILE A 65 -8.27 -6.38 10.91
N GLU A 66 -7.92 -5.95 9.70
CA GLU A 66 -8.50 -6.50 8.47
C GLU A 66 -8.21 -8.00 8.33
N THR A 67 -6.99 -8.43 8.63
CA THR A 67 -6.61 -9.86 8.63
C THR A 67 -7.44 -10.67 9.62
N ALA A 68 -7.65 -10.15 10.83
CA ALA A 68 -8.48 -10.82 11.83
C ALA A 68 -9.96 -10.90 11.40
N LEU A 69 -10.48 -9.83 10.78
CA LEU A 69 -11.84 -9.80 10.25
C LEU A 69 -12.04 -10.81 9.10
N ILE A 70 -11.07 -10.93 8.19
CA ILE A 70 -11.08 -11.95 7.14
C ILE A 70 -11.15 -13.36 7.75
N LYS A 71 -10.24 -13.66 8.69
CA LYS A 71 -10.19 -14.98 9.36
C LYS A 71 -11.43 -15.29 10.19
N SER A 72 -12.17 -14.27 10.61
CA SER A 72 -13.40 -14.41 11.38
C SER A 72 -14.68 -14.26 10.54
N ALA A 73 -14.60 -14.21 9.20
CA ALA A 73 -15.73 -13.93 8.31
C ALA A 73 -16.55 -12.70 8.76
N GLY A 74 -15.87 -11.63 9.15
CA GLY A 74 -16.47 -10.38 9.61
C GLY A 74 -17.05 -10.41 11.04
N ASN A 75 -17.00 -11.53 11.74
CA ASN A 75 -17.42 -11.61 13.14
C ASN A 75 -16.42 -10.88 14.07
N GLN A 76 -16.75 -9.64 14.44
CA GLN A 76 -15.88 -8.79 15.27
C GLN A 76 -15.55 -9.42 16.64
N SER A 77 -16.46 -10.17 17.25
CA SER A 77 -16.20 -10.83 18.53
C SER A 77 -15.13 -11.92 18.39
N LEU A 78 -15.14 -12.66 17.28
CA LEU A 78 -14.11 -13.65 16.96
C LEU A 78 -12.79 -12.98 16.53
N ALA A 79 -12.84 -11.92 15.73
CA ALA A 79 -11.65 -11.13 15.39
C ALA A 79 -10.94 -10.56 16.63
N ALA A 80 -11.71 -10.06 17.60
CA ALA A 80 -11.17 -9.54 18.86
C ALA A 80 -10.45 -10.62 19.66
N LYS A 81 -11.03 -11.84 19.69
CA LYS A 81 -10.38 -13.02 20.31
C LYS A 81 -9.09 -13.40 19.59
N LEU A 82 -9.06 -13.40 18.25
CA LEU A 82 -7.86 -13.69 17.46
C LEU A 82 -6.73 -12.70 17.75
N LEU A 83 -7.07 -11.42 17.90
CA LEU A 83 -6.14 -10.35 18.23
C LEU A 83 -5.82 -10.25 19.75
N LYS A 84 -6.47 -11.08 20.58
CA LYS A 84 -6.33 -11.08 22.05
C LYS A 84 -6.61 -9.71 22.69
N ILE A 85 -7.62 -8.99 22.20
CA ILE A 85 -8.07 -7.71 22.74
C ILE A 85 -9.55 -7.75 23.10
N LYS A 86 -10.00 -6.79 23.93
CA LYS A 86 -11.42 -6.65 24.26
C LYS A 86 -12.23 -6.30 23.00
N PRO A 87 -13.46 -6.84 22.82
CA PRO A 87 -14.32 -6.47 21.69
C PRO A 87 -14.59 -4.97 21.58
N SER A 88 -14.72 -4.27 22.72
CA SER A 88 -14.88 -2.81 22.75
C SER A 88 -13.65 -2.07 22.20
N THR A 89 -12.44 -2.54 22.51
CA THR A 89 -11.18 -2.00 21.96
C THR A 89 -11.11 -2.21 20.46
N LEU A 90 -11.45 -3.41 19.97
CA LEU A 90 -11.49 -3.67 18.53
C LEU A 90 -12.49 -2.75 17.83
N ASN A 91 -13.71 -2.62 18.36
CA ASN A 91 -14.73 -1.74 17.79
C ASN A 91 -14.26 -0.28 17.70
N GLN A 92 -13.62 0.23 18.75
CA GLN A 92 -13.04 1.58 18.73
C GLN A 92 -11.96 1.72 17.65
N LYS A 93 -11.08 0.72 17.49
CA LYS A 93 -10.05 0.72 16.46
C LYS A 93 -10.64 0.63 15.05
N ILE A 94 -11.65 -0.20 14.82
CA ILE A 94 -12.39 -0.28 13.54
C ILE A 94 -12.96 1.09 13.16
N LYS A 95 -13.58 1.80 14.12
CA LYS A 95 -14.10 3.17 13.90
C LYS A 95 -12.97 4.16 13.59
N ARG A 96 -11.88 4.14 14.36
CA ARG A 96 -10.72 5.03 14.19
C ARG A 96 -10.07 4.86 12.82
N HIS A 97 -9.93 3.62 12.36
CA HIS A 97 -9.33 3.27 11.06
C HIS A 97 -10.33 3.27 9.89
N LYS A 98 -11.60 3.62 10.15
CA LYS A 98 -12.69 3.66 9.16
C LYS A 98 -12.83 2.35 8.38
N ILE A 99 -12.67 1.21 9.04
CA ILE A 99 -12.75 -0.12 8.41
C ILE A 99 -14.23 -0.51 8.22
N ASN A 100 -14.63 -0.82 6.98
CA ASN A 100 -15.97 -1.30 6.68
C ASN A 100 -16.05 -2.82 6.91
N VAL A 101 -16.58 -3.23 8.05
CA VAL A 101 -16.68 -4.64 8.45
C VAL A 101 -17.51 -5.49 7.48
N LYS A 102 -18.53 -4.91 6.83
CA LYS A 102 -19.39 -5.63 5.88
C LYS A 102 -18.62 -6.18 4.68
N ARG A 103 -17.45 -5.63 4.36
CA ARG A 103 -16.56 -6.15 3.30
C ARG A 103 -16.05 -7.57 3.57
N TYR A 104 -16.07 -8.00 4.82
CA TYR A 104 -15.47 -9.26 5.27
C TYR A 104 -16.51 -10.31 5.69
N SER A 105 -17.80 -9.99 5.56
CA SER A 105 -18.91 -10.91 5.82
C SER A 105 -19.29 -11.57 4.50
N PHE A 106 -19.27 -12.90 4.46
CA PHE A 106 -19.68 -13.73 3.31
C PHE A 106 -20.94 -14.52 3.67
#